data_AF-A0AAW9IUI4-F1
#
_entry.id   AF-A0AAW9IUI4-F1
#
_cell.length_a   1.000
_cell.length_b   1.000
_cell.length_c   1.000
_cell.angle_alpha   90.00
_cell.angle_beta   90.00
_cell.angle_gamma   90.00
#
_symmetry.space_group_name_H-M   'P 1'
#
loop_
_entity.id
_entity.type
_entity.pdbx_description
1 polymer ?
#
loop_
_entity_poly.entity_id
_entity_poly.type
_entity_poly.pdbx_seq_one_letter_code
_entity_poly.pdbx_strand_id
1 'polypeptide(L)'
;ENMLKNASVVDESEIPTDKVSVGTIVKVKDYEFDEEVEYFIVGSAEADPMNFKISNESPVGAALLGKKVGEIVEVSVPNGVNKFEILGIRRE
;
A
#
# COMPACT_ATOMS: atom_id res chain seq x y z
N GLU A 1 -11.95 25.63 -6.88
CA GLU A 1 -11.53 24.28 -6.46
C GLU A 1 -10.42 23.76 -7.38
N ASN A 2 -9.28 23.34 -6.84
CA ASN A 2 -8.21 22.59 -7.51
C ASN A 2 -7.98 21.38 -6.59
N MET A 3 -7.89 20.13 -7.02
CA MET A 3 -6.79 19.54 -7.79
C MET A 3 -7.38 18.27 -8.44
N LEU A 4 -7.58 18.19 -9.74
CA LEU A 4 -6.63 17.60 -10.71
C LEU A 4 -5.53 16.76 -10.05
N LYS A 5 -5.64 15.43 -10.15
CA LYS A 5 -4.53 14.61 -10.65
C LYS A 5 -5.05 13.26 -11.14
N ASN A 6 -5.04 13.12 -12.45
CA ASN A 6 -5.12 11.86 -13.16
C ASN A 6 -3.95 10.97 -12.69
N ALA A 7 -4.19 10.08 -11.73
CA ALA A 7 -3.25 9.02 -11.37
C ALA A 7 -3.45 7.85 -12.33
N SER A 8 -2.98 8.03 -13.57
CA SER A 8 -2.81 6.93 -14.52
C SER A 8 -1.34 6.93 -14.91
N VAL A 9 -0.52 6.36 -14.02
CA VAL A 9 0.83 5.89 -14.36
C VAL A 9 0.83 4.40 -14.07
N VAL A 10 0.16 3.67 -14.96
CA VAL A 10 0.25 2.22 -15.07
C VAL A 10 1.30 1.97 -16.15
N ASP A 11 2.56 1.83 -15.75
CA ASP A 11 3.56 1.29 -16.68
C ASP A 11 4.68 0.54 -15.95
N GLU A 12 4.87 -0.69 -16.45
CA GLU A 12 6.15 -1.37 -16.69
C GLU A 12 6.93 -1.92 -15.48
N SER A 13 6.42 -3.01 -14.90
CA SER A 13 7.18 -4.25 -14.68
C SER A 13 6.34 -5.19 -13.81
N GLU A 14 5.34 -5.84 -14.43
CA GLU A 14 4.58 -6.91 -13.79
C GLU A 14 5.51 -8.09 -13.51
N ILE A 15 6.22 -8.03 -12.40
CA ILE A 15 6.60 -9.24 -11.68
C ILE A 15 5.32 -9.65 -10.97
N PRO A 16 4.67 -10.77 -11.33
CA PRO A 16 3.46 -11.22 -10.66
C PRO A 16 3.80 -11.66 -9.24
N THR A 17 3.89 -10.70 -8.34
CA THR A 17 3.73 -10.93 -6.91
C THR A 17 2.23 -11.03 -6.69
N ASP A 18 1.70 -12.24 -6.88
CA ASP A 18 0.27 -12.54 -6.88
C ASP A 18 -0.43 -12.10 -5.59
N LYS A 19 0.33 -11.91 -4.49
CA LYS A 19 -0.13 -11.45 -3.19
C LYS A 19 0.94 -10.62 -2.48
N VAL A 20 0.49 -9.67 -1.67
CA VAL A 20 1.33 -8.91 -0.74
C VAL A 20 1.93 -9.86 0.29
N SER A 21 3.25 -9.77 0.49
CA SER A 21 4.00 -10.54 1.48
C SER A 21 5.13 -9.70 2.08
N VAL A 22 5.74 -10.19 3.16
CA VAL A 22 6.93 -9.53 3.73
C VAL A 22 8.06 -9.54 2.69
N GLY A 23 8.75 -8.41 2.55
CA GLY A 23 9.75 -8.16 1.50
C GLY A 23 9.16 -7.70 0.16
N THR A 24 7.92 -7.20 0.13
CA THR A 24 7.30 -6.64 -1.07
C THR A 24 7.00 -5.16 -0.92
N ILE A 25 7.15 -4.43 -2.01
CA ILE A 25 6.74 -3.03 -2.13
C ILE A 25 5.33 -3.02 -2.74
N VAL A 26 4.40 -2.42 -2.02
CA VAL A 26 2.99 -2.34 -2.38
C VAL A 26 2.66 -0.89 -2.67
N LYS A 27 2.26 -0.61 -3.91
CA LYS A 27 1.72 0.69 -4.31
C LYS A 27 0.23 0.70 -4.00
N VAL A 28 -0.21 1.67 -3.20
CA VAL A 28 -1.60 1.82 -2.81
C VAL A 28 -2.12 3.21 -3.15
N LYS A 29 -3.41 3.32 -3.43
CA LYS A 29 -4.13 4.59 -3.51
C LYS A 29 -4.83 4.87 -2.19
N ASP A 30 -4.44 5.96 -1.54
CA ASP A 30 -5.14 6.50 -0.37
C ASP A 30 -6.36 7.30 -0.84
N TYR A 31 -7.55 6.85 -0.45
CA TYR A 31 -8.82 7.53 -0.80
C TYR A 31 -9.15 8.72 0.10
N GLU A 32 -8.52 8.86 1.27
CA GLU A 32 -8.69 10.01 2.16
C GLU A 32 -7.99 11.25 1.58
N PHE A 33 -6.78 11.06 1.03
CA PHE A 33 -5.98 12.13 0.43
C PHE A 33 -6.00 12.17 -1.10
N ASP A 34 -6.55 11.14 -1.76
CA ASP A 34 -6.51 10.92 -3.22
C ASP A 34 -5.07 10.87 -3.78
N GLU A 35 -4.16 10.26 -3.01
CA GLU A 35 -2.73 10.16 -3.35
C GLU A 35 -2.26 8.70 -3.49
N GLU A 36 -1.25 8.47 -4.33
CA GLU A 36 -0.60 7.17 -4.46
C GLU A 36 0.63 7.10 -3.55
N VAL A 37 0.69 6.07 -2.72
CA VAL A 37 1.78 5.86 -1.75
C VAL A 37 2.36 4.47 -1.93
N GLU A 38 3.67 4.34 -1.80
CA GLU A 38 4.36 3.04 -1.84
C GLU A 38 4.83 2.65 -0.44
N TYR A 39 4.42 1.47 0.01
CA TYR A 39 4.81 0.92 1.30
C TYR A 39 5.66 -0.33 1.11
N PHE A 40 6.79 -0.38 1.80
CA PHE A 40 7.60 -1.60 1.86
C PHE A 40 7.17 -2.43 3.07
N ILE A 41 6.56 -3.59 2.81
CA ILE A 41 6.09 -4.47 3.87
C ILE A 41 7.27 -5.26 4.40
N VAL A 42 7.64 -5.01 5.64
CA VAL A 42 8.80 -5.62 6.31
C VAL A 42 8.40 -6.31 7.61
N GLY A 43 9.32 -7.07 8.20
CA GLY A 43 9.16 -7.59 9.55
C GLY A 43 9.17 -6.47 10.59
N SER A 44 8.56 -6.69 11.75
CA SER A 44 8.51 -5.69 12.83
C SER A 44 9.86 -5.17 13.31
N ALA A 45 10.91 -5.99 13.23
CA ALA A 45 12.26 -5.57 13.61
C ALA A 45 12.88 -4.55 12.64
N GLU A 46 12.37 -4.47 11.40
CA GLU A 46 12.91 -3.67 10.29
C GLU A 46 12.00 -2.49 9.93
N ALA A 47 10.87 -2.36 10.64
CA ALA A 47 9.87 -1.35 10.37
C ALA A 47 10.38 0.06 10.68
N ASP A 48 10.23 0.94 9.71
CA ASP A 48 10.64 2.32 9.76
C ASP A 48 9.61 3.17 9.00
N PRO A 49 8.60 3.70 9.72
CA PRO A 49 7.53 4.49 9.11
C PRO A 49 8.05 5.77 8.43
N MET A 50 9.20 6.30 8.85
CA MET A 50 9.78 7.50 8.23
C MET A 50 10.33 7.19 6.83
N ASN A 51 10.69 5.94 6.57
CA ASN A 51 11.16 5.44 5.28
C ASN A 51 10.09 4.60 4.56
N PHE A 52 8.80 4.76 4.90
CA PHE A 52 7.69 3.99 4.31
C PHE A 52 7.83 2.46 4.48
N LYS A 53 8.62 2.00 5.46
CA LYS A 53 8.75 0.59 5.82
C LYS A 53 7.72 0.24 6.88
N ILE A 54 6.71 -0.50 6.48
CA ILE A 54 5.56 -0.83 7.31
C ILE A 54 5.71 -2.26 7.84
N SER A 55 5.64 -2.41 9.15
CA SER A 55 5.61 -3.73 9.79
C SER A 55 4.39 -4.53 9.33
N ASN A 56 4.60 -5.82 9.05
CA ASN A 56 3.55 -6.81 8.84
C ASN A 56 2.59 -6.97 10.04
N GLU A 57 2.96 -6.53 11.24
CA GLU A 57 2.14 -6.53 12.46
C GLU A 57 1.39 -5.20 12.69
N SER A 58 1.67 -4.15 11.89
CA SER A 58 0.96 -2.88 11.98
C SER A 58 -0.47 -2.98 11.39
N PRO A 59 -1.41 -2.09 11.76
CA PRO A 59 -2.76 -2.09 11.19
C PRO A 59 -2.79 -2.02 9.66
N VAL A 60 -1.93 -1.18 9.07
CA VAL A 60 -1.80 -1.03 7.61
C VAL A 60 -1.18 -2.27 7.00
N GLY A 61 -0.05 -2.76 7.54
CA GLY A 61 0.62 -3.95 7.03
C GLY A 61 -0.26 -5.19 7.10
N ALA A 62 -0.93 -5.41 8.23
CA ALA A 62 -1.85 -6.52 8.42
C ALA A 62 -3.05 -6.47 7.47
N ALA A 63 -3.57 -5.27 7.17
CA ALA A 63 -4.66 -5.11 6.21
C ALA A 63 -4.22 -5.41 4.78
N LEU A 64 -2.98 -5.07 4.42
CA LEU A 64 -2.42 -5.31 3.08
C LEU A 64 -1.93 -6.74 2.87
N LEU A 65 -1.48 -7.44 3.91
CA LEU A 65 -0.95 -8.81 3.80
C LEU A 65 -1.91 -9.78 3.12
N GLY A 66 -1.39 -10.54 2.16
CA GLY A 66 -2.14 -11.57 1.43
C GLY A 66 -3.12 -11.03 0.38
N LYS A 67 -3.27 -9.70 0.27
CA LYS A 67 -4.14 -9.04 -0.70
C LYS A 67 -3.51 -8.97 -2.09
N LYS A 68 -4.36 -8.74 -3.09
CA LYS A 68 -3.96 -8.69 -4.51
C LYS A 68 -4.11 -7.29 -5.10
N VAL A 69 -3.44 -7.07 -6.23
CA VAL A 69 -3.68 -5.89 -7.07
C VAL A 69 -5.17 -5.80 -7.44
N GLY A 70 -5.74 -4.61 -7.31
CA GLY A 70 -7.15 -4.31 -7.50
C GLY A 70 -8.04 -4.54 -6.26
N GLU A 71 -7.51 -5.09 -5.16
CA GLU A 71 -8.28 -5.18 -3.92
C GLU A 71 -8.23 -3.86 -3.13
N ILE A 72 -9.36 -3.54 -2.51
CA ILE A 72 -9.52 -2.41 -1.59
C ILE A 72 -9.52 -2.94 -0.16
N VAL A 73 -8.72 -2.33 0.70
CA VAL A 73 -8.64 -2.63 2.13
C VAL A 73 -9.07 -1.44 2.95
N GLU A 74 -9.74 -1.72 4.05
CA GLU A 74 -10.21 -0.73 5.01
C GLU A 74 -9.35 -0.83 6.28
N VAL A 75 -8.62 0.23 6.58
CA VAL A 75 -7.77 0.34 7.77
C VAL A 75 -8.48 1.24 8.78
N SER A 76 -8.81 0.69 9.94
CA SER A 76 -9.35 1.48 11.04
C SER A 76 -8.25 2.36 11.63
N VAL A 77 -8.43 3.68 11.55
CA VAL A 77 -7.57 4.69 12.15
C VAL A 77 -8.34 5.43 13.25
N PRO A 78 -7.69 6.11 14.20
CA PRO A 78 -8.39 6.82 15.28
C PRO A 78 -9.44 7.84 14.80
N ASN A 79 -9.26 8.41 13.61
CA ASN A 79 -10.17 9.38 13.00
C ASN A 79 -11.23 8.77 12.07
N GLY A 80 -11.31 7.44 11.92
CA GLY A 80 -12.28 6.80 11.04
C GLY A 80 -11.75 5.54 10.35
N VAL A 81 -12.16 5.35 9.10
CA VAL A 81 -11.74 4.21 8.26
C VAL A 81 -11.08 4.76 7.01
N ASN A 82 -9.79 4.47 6.85
CA ASN A 82 -9.04 4.84 5.66
C ASN A 82 -9.10 3.69 4.65
N LYS A 83 -9.37 4.03 3.39
CA LYS A 83 -9.46 3.08 2.29
C LYS A 83 -8.20 3.14 1.46
N PHE A 84 -7.59 1.97 1.25
CA PHE A 84 -6.43 1.80 0.40
C PHE A 84 -6.75 0.81 -0.72
N GLU A 85 -6.52 1.20 -1.96
CA GLU A 85 -6.60 0.28 -3.10
C GLU A 85 -5.21 -0.12 -3.56
N ILE A 86 -4.98 -1.41 -3.75
CA ILE A 86 -3.69 -1.92 -4.18
C ILE A 86 -3.56 -1.74 -5.68
N LEU A 87 -2.68 -0.84 -6.10
CA LEU A 87 -2.42 -0.55 -7.51
C LEU A 87 -1.33 -1.44 -8.11
N GLY A 88 -0.40 -1.92 -7.28
CA GLY A 88 0.71 -2.73 -7.75
C GLY A 88 1.47 -3.40 -6.61
N ILE A 89 2.07 -4.55 -6.89
CA ILE A 89 2.92 -5.28 -5.96
C ILE A 89 4.20 -5.66 -6.69
N ARG A 90 5.35 -5.22 -6.19
CA ARG A 90 6.67 -5.59 -6.71
C ARG A 90 7.55 -6.13 -5.60
N ARG A 91 8.60 -6.87 -5.98
CA ARG A 91 9.69 -7.23 -5.06
C ARG A 91 10.80 -6.18 -5.15
N GLU A 92 11.47 -5.96 -4.01
CA GLU A 92 12.75 -5.24 -3.96
C GLU A 92 13.88 -6.08 -4.58
#